data_AF-A0A9X3CME2-F1
#
_entry.id   AF-A0A9X3CME2-F1
#
_cell.length_a   1.000
_cell.length_b   1.000
_cell.length_c   1.000
_cell.angle_alpha   90.00
_cell.angle_beta   90.00
_cell.angle_gamma   90.00
#
_symmetry.space_group_name_H-M   'P 1'
#
loop_
_entity.id
_entity.type
_entity.pdbx_description
1 polymer ?
#
loop_
_entity_poly.entity_id
_entity_poly.type
_entity_poly.pdbx_seq_one_letter_code
_entity_poly.pdbx_strand_id
1 'polypeptide(L)'
;MTRYGGFVLLSCSLFTTSSLASFYDPVDGQFDMGHHLAENAHGFLPIPILITEPAVGYGGGVAGLFLHETDEEKRQRKQAALSAIDGGAQLVPSAMSVVGAVGTENETWFVFGGHRRSWMNDSIRYTGGGGFGVANLDLYTSINWGPIDHDLRIGTSTSVAVLSQKVQFRIGQSPWMLGIKQLLAKSEIEFDNTVLDRILGNESVTSGLGLEAEYDTRDNLFYPTKGYKLSADYMVYDDAIGSDYNYRNLNIDGEAYIPITQKWMLGLAANYQNFDQQDRLVSPTAKPYVSLRGVSSYRYQGDEIETIQGQLTYSINHRWKVSGFYGSGTAKQDNIVSHDSTINAGGVGFRYQIARRYGLHLGMDYAQSHEESAVYFNVGSGF
;
A
#
# COMPACT_ATOMS: atom_id res chain seq x y z
N MET A 1 -83.86 5.37 9.58
CA MET A 1 -84.05 3.92 9.37
C MET A 1 -83.25 3.59 8.13
N THR A 2 -82.18 2.79 8.09
CA THR A 2 -81.86 1.55 8.82
C THR A 2 -80.33 1.30 8.69
N ARG A 3 -79.79 0.50 9.63
CA ARG A 3 -78.39 0.06 9.90
C ARG A 3 -77.63 -0.48 8.65
N TYR A 4 -76.30 -0.55 8.58
CA TYR A 4 -75.38 -1.37 9.39
C TYR A 4 -73.90 -0.97 9.20
N GLY A 5 -73.10 -1.15 10.24
CA GLY A 5 -71.65 -0.94 10.23
C GLY A 5 -70.86 -2.13 9.70
N GLY A 6 -69.62 -1.85 9.29
CA GLY A 6 -68.59 -2.83 8.94
C GLY A 6 -67.25 -2.40 9.51
N PHE A 7 -66.73 -3.20 10.44
CA PHE A 7 -65.36 -3.12 10.97
C PHE A 7 -64.36 -3.46 9.85
N VAL A 8 -63.40 -2.57 9.59
CA VAL A 8 -62.23 -2.89 8.77
C VAL A 8 -61.09 -3.25 9.71
N LEU A 9 -60.80 -4.55 9.79
CA LEU A 9 -59.57 -5.08 10.37
C LEU A 9 -58.44 -4.86 9.36
N LEU A 10 -57.54 -3.93 9.67
CA LEU A 10 -56.31 -3.72 8.91
C LEU A 10 -55.34 -4.88 9.24
N SER A 11 -55.07 -5.73 8.25
CA SER A 11 -54.07 -6.78 8.36
C SER A 11 -52.66 -6.17 8.43
N CYS A 12 -51.94 -6.43 9.51
CA CYS A 12 -50.50 -6.17 9.60
C CYS A 12 -49.75 -7.01 8.56
N SER A 13 -49.27 -6.36 7.52
CA SER A 13 -48.27 -6.92 6.61
C SER A 13 -46.99 -7.16 7.39
N LEU A 14 -46.53 -8.41 7.38
CA LEU A 14 -45.23 -8.84 7.88
C LEU A 14 -44.13 -8.00 7.22
N PHE A 15 -43.54 -7.07 7.98
CA PHE A 15 -42.22 -6.55 7.65
C PHE A 15 -41.24 -7.72 7.82
N THR A 16 -40.81 -8.31 6.72
CA THR A 16 -39.57 -9.09 6.69
C THR A 16 -38.46 -8.15 7.16
N THR A 17 -37.98 -8.35 8.39
CA THR A 17 -36.78 -7.69 8.89
C THR A 17 -35.63 -8.10 8.00
N SER A 18 -35.21 -7.23 7.09
CA SER A 18 -33.84 -7.24 6.59
C SER A 18 -32.94 -7.28 7.81
N SER A 19 -32.21 -8.39 8.04
CA SER A 19 -31.25 -8.46 9.13
C SER A 19 -30.25 -7.35 8.90
N LEU A 20 -30.32 -6.30 9.73
CA LEU A 20 -29.25 -5.33 9.80
C LEU A 20 -28.00 -6.14 10.16
N ALA A 21 -27.00 -6.11 9.28
CA ALA A 21 -25.73 -6.75 9.59
C ALA A 21 -25.24 -6.24 10.96
N SER A 22 -24.71 -7.16 11.76
CA SER A 22 -24.14 -6.89 13.08
C SER A 22 -22.68 -6.46 12.98
N PHE A 23 -22.31 -5.40 13.72
CA PHE A 23 -20.92 -4.97 13.94
C PHE A 23 -20.22 -5.74 15.07
N TYR A 24 -20.79 -6.86 15.50
CA TYR A 24 -20.22 -7.73 16.52
C TYR A 24 -20.11 -9.16 16.00
N ASP A 25 -18.98 -9.80 16.28
CA ASP A 25 -18.77 -11.20 15.89
C ASP A 25 -19.58 -12.13 16.80
N PRO A 26 -20.31 -13.10 16.25
CA PRO A 26 -21.17 -13.98 17.02
C PRO A 26 -20.43 -15.04 17.85
N VAL A 27 -19.14 -15.26 17.60
CA VAL A 27 -18.31 -16.24 18.32
C VAL A 27 -17.70 -15.64 19.59
N ASP A 28 -17.26 -14.39 19.55
CA ASP A 28 -16.57 -13.75 20.69
C ASP A 28 -17.23 -12.47 21.22
N GLY A 29 -18.29 -11.97 20.58
CA GLY A 29 -19.03 -10.78 21.01
C GLY A 29 -18.28 -9.45 20.86
N GLN A 30 -17.10 -9.44 20.22
CA GLN A 30 -16.29 -8.24 20.04
C GLN A 30 -16.63 -7.52 18.73
N PHE A 31 -16.21 -6.26 18.62
CA PHE A 31 -16.42 -5.45 17.42
C PHE A 31 -15.80 -6.13 16.19
N ASP A 32 -16.63 -6.38 15.18
CA ASP A 32 -16.25 -7.07 13.95
C ASP A 32 -17.10 -6.59 12.78
N MET A 33 -16.43 -5.96 11.82
CA MET A 33 -17.01 -5.54 10.55
C MET A 33 -17.08 -6.70 9.54
N GLY A 34 -16.44 -7.84 9.79
CA GLY A 34 -16.34 -8.97 8.87
C GLY A 34 -17.68 -9.58 8.49
N HIS A 35 -18.67 -9.55 9.39
CA HIS A 35 -20.04 -9.95 9.05
C HIS A 35 -20.68 -8.97 8.06
N HIS A 36 -20.54 -7.66 8.28
CA HIS A 36 -20.92 -6.66 7.27
C HIS A 36 -20.18 -6.85 5.95
N LEU A 37 -18.86 -7.08 5.97
CA LEU A 37 -18.07 -7.33 4.75
C LEU A 37 -18.56 -8.57 3.97
N ALA A 38 -18.99 -9.62 4.69
CA ALA A 38 -19.49 -10.85 4.09
C ALA A 38 -20.95 -10.71 3.59
N GLU A 39 -21.81 -9.98 4.30
CA GLU A 39 -23.23 -9.85 3.97
C GLU A 39 -23.54 -8.72 2.98
N ASN A 40 -22.92 -7.55 3.13
CA ASN A 40 -22.98 -6.42 2.18
C ASN A 40 -22.15 -6.67 0.91
N ALA A 41 -21.92 -7.94 0.56
CA ALA A 41 -21.29 -8.36 -0.67
C ALA A 41 -22.16 -8.08 -1.92
N HIS A 42 -22.69 -6.87 -2.07
CA HIS A 42 -23.08 -6.29 -3.36
C HIS A 42 -21.85 -5.92 -4.21
N GLY A 43 -20.67 -6.46 -3.86
CA GLY A 43 -19.42 -6.17 -4.53
C GLY A 43 -19.01 -4.71 -4.35
N PHE A 44 -19.30 -4.07 -3.20
CA PHE A 44 -18.83 -2.73 -2.86
C PHE A 44 -18.52 -2.63 -1.37
N LEU A 45 -17.31 -2.17 -1.03
CA LEU A 45 -16.85 -1.92 0.32
C LEU A 45 -16.16 -0.55 0.39
N PRO A 46 -16.71 0.45 1.10
CA PRO A 46 -15.99 1.68 1.39
C PRO A 46 -14.87 1.41 2.39
N ILE A 47 -13.67 1.86 2.06
CA ILE A 47 -12.46 1.75 2.86
C ILE A 47 -12.00 3.18 3.16
N PRO A 48 -12.11 3.66 4.41
CA PRO A 48 -11.52 4.94 4.78
C PRO A 48 -10.00 4.82 4.68
N ILE A 49 -9.38 5.87 4.16
CA ILE A 49 -7.92 5.99 4.06
C ILE A 49 -7.52 7.13 4.98
N LEU A 50 -6.49 6.90 5.79
CA LEU A 50 -5.88 7.91 6.65
C LEU A 50 -4.44 8.09 6.16
N ILE A 51 -4.08 9.33 5.82
CA ILE A 51 -2.73 9.68 5.41
C ILE A 51 -2.02 10.31 6.60
N THR A 52 -0.82 9.82 6.85
CA THR A 52 0.01 10.15 8.01
C THR A 52 1.48 10.18 7.61
N GLU A 53 1.72 10.63 6.38
CA GLU A 53 3.04 10.66 5.78
C GLU A 53 3.71 12.00 6.10
N PRO A 54 4.87 12.01 6.79
CA PRO A 54 5.55 13.24 7.18
C PRO A 54 5.81 14.21 6.01
N ALA A 55 6.09 13.68 4.81
CA ALA A 55 6.35 14.49 3.62
C ALA A 55 5.12 15.28 3.10
N VAL A 56 3.89 14.84 3.41
CA VAL A 56 2.65 15.48 2.92
C VAL A 56 1.66 15.88 4.02
N GLY A 57 2.02 15.63 5.28
CA GLY A 57 1.19 15.93 6.45
C GLY A 57 0.00 14.97 6.63
N TYR A 58 -0.93 15.37 7.49
CA TYR A 58 -2.12 14.60 7.77
C TYR A 58 -3.14 14.73 6.64
N GLY A 59 -3.79 13.61 6.33
CA GLY A 59 -4.83 13.58 5.32
C GLY A 59 -5.79 12.43 5.48
N GLY A 60 -6.72 12.35 4.55
CA GLY A 60 -7.69 11.28 4.52
C GLY A 60 -8.30 11.10 3.15
N GLY A 61 -9.08 10.04 3.02
CA GLY A 61 -9.77 9.74 1.79
C GLY A 61 -10.69 8.55 1.93
N VAL A 62 -11.22 8.14 0.80
CA VAL A 62 -12.10 6.98 0.71
C VAL A 62 -11.82 6.23 -0.58
N ALA A 63 -11.81 4.91 -0.49
CA ALA A 63 -11.80 4.02 -1.64
C ALA A 63 -13.01 3.09 -1.61
N GLY A 64 -13.62 2.88 -2.76
CA GLY A 64 -14.58 1.82 -2.99
C GLY A 64 -13.87 0.59 -3.52
N LEU A 65 -13.92 -0.52 -2.78
CA LEU A 65 -13.47 -1.83 -3.24
C LEU A 65 -14.64 -2.61 -3.82
N PHE A 66 -14.49 -3.06 -5.06
CA PHE A 66 -15.46 -3.84 -5.80
C PHE A 66 -15.00 -5.27 -5.99
N LEU A 67 -15.80 -6.24 -5.57
CA LEU A 67 -15.48 -7.66 -5.70
C LEU A 67 -16.30 -8.24 -6.85
N HIS A 68 -15.62 -8.82 -7.84
CA HIS A 68 -16.24 -9.39 -9.02
C HIS A 68 -16.19 -10.92 -8.90
N GLU A 69 -17.33 -11.51 -8.60
CA GLU A 69 -17.47 -12.95 -8.38
C GLU A 69 -18.79 -13.43 -8.99
N THR A 70 -18.80 -14.67 -9.48
CA THR A 70 -20.04 -15.38 -9.79
C THR A 70 -20.81 -15.72 -8.50
N ASP A 71 -22.12 -15.97 -8.62
CA ASP A 71 -22.92 -16.38 -7.45
C ASP A 71 -22.43 -17.68 -6.80
N GLU A 72 -21.77 -18.54 -7.56
CA GLU A 72 -21.14 -19.76 -7.05
C GLU A 72 -19.87 -19.45 -6.24
N GLU A 73 -18.93 -18.68 -6.79
CA GLU A 73 -17.71 -18.23 -6.08
C GLU A 73 -18.07 -17.48 -4.78
N LYS A 74 -19.09 -16.62 -4.85
CA LYS A 74 -19.60 -15.89 -3.69
C LYS A 74 -20.15 -16.83 -2.61
N ARG A 75 -20.88 -17.88 -2.98
CA ARG A 75 -21.39 -18.89 -2.03
C ARG A 75 -20.24 -19.66 -1.39
N GLN A 76 -19.25 -20.08 -2.18
CA GLN A 76 -18.07 -20.79 -1.69
C GLN A 76 -17.26 -19.92 -0.72
N ARG A 77 -17.01 -18.67 -1.07
CA ARG A 77 -16.32 -17.71 -0.19
C ARG A 77 -17.09 -17.45 1.09
N LYS A 78 -18.42 -17.29 1.04
CA LYS A 78 -19.25 -17.13 2.24
C LYS A 78 -19.15 -18.36 3.15
N GLN A 79 -19.20 -19.56 2.59
CA GLN A 79 -19.07 -20.81 3.35
C GLN A 79 -17.67 -20.93 3.98
N ALA A 80 -16.62 -20.68 3.21
CA ALA A 80 -15.25 -20.67 3.68
C ALA A 80 -15.05 -19.63 4.81
N ALA A 81 -15.63 -18.44 4.67
CA ALA A 81 -15.59 -17.39 5.68
C ALA A 81 -16.32 -17.78 6.98
N LEU A 82 -17.43 -18.52 6.89
CA LEU A 82 -18.16 -19.02 8.05
C LEU A 82 -17.38 -20.11 8.79
N SER A 83 -16.63 -20.94 8.06
CA SER A 83 -15.75 -21.97 8.66
C SER A 83 -14.39 -21.44 9.11
N ALA A 84 -13.98 -20.25 8.64
CA ALA A 84 -12.67 -19.69 8.93
C ALA A 84 -12.56 -19.28 10.40
N ILE A 85 -11.51 -19.77 11.06
CA ILE A 85 -11.06 -19.27 12.35
C ILE A 85 -9.87 -18.36 12.05
N ASP A 86 -9.97 -17.09 12.43
CA ASP A 86 -8.91 -16.07 12.35
C ASP A 86 -8.22 -15.90 10.98
N GLY A 87 -9.00 -15.78 9.90
CA GLY A 87 -8.47 -15.33 8.60
C GLY A 87 -7.78 -16.39 7.74
N GLY A 88 -7.83 -17.66 8.15
CA GLY A 88 -7.15 -18.77 7.46
C GLY A 88 -7.73 -19.20 6.11
N ALA A 89 -8.83 -18.60 5.64
CA ALA A 89 -9.54 -19.06 4.44
C ALA A 89 -9.17 -18.32 3.14
N GLN A 90 -8.13 -17.47 3.14
CA GLN A 90 -7.62 -16.74 1.95
C GLN A 90 -8.74 -16.28 0.99
N LEU A 91 -9.69 -15.52 1.53
CA LEU A 91 -10.98 -15.20 0.88
C LEU A 91 -10.89 -14.13 -0.22
N VAL A 92 -9.74 -14.02 -0.89
CA VAL A 92 -9.49 -13.00 -1.90
C VAL A 92 -10.15 -13.46 -3.21
N PRO A 93 -11.10 -12.71 -3.77
CA PRO A 93 -11.78 -13.12 -5.00
C PRO A 93 -10.82 -13.14 -6.20
N SER A 94 -11.25 -13.87 -7.24
CA SER A 94 -10.54 -13.96 -8.51
C SER A 94 -10.45 -12.62 -9.24
N ALA A 95 -11.39 -11.69 -9.01
CA ALA A 95 -11.31 -10.34 -9.54
C ALA A 95 -11.78 -9.28 -8.53
N MET A 96 -11.05 -8.17 -8.48
CA MET A 96 -11.40 -7.01 -7.65
C MET A 96 -11.01 -5.71 -8.35
N SER A 97 -11.77 -4.65 -8.12
CA SER A 97 -11.43 -3.29 -8.55
C SER A 97 -11.45 -2.36 -7.37
N VAL A 98 -10.64 -1.33 -7.39
CA VAL A 98 -10.68 -0.25 -6.40
C VAL A 98 -10.75 1.07 -7.14
N VAL A 99 -11.49 2.03 -6.61
CA VAL A 99 -11.42 3.43 -7.04
C VAL A 99 -11.54 4.30 -5.81
N GLY A 100 -10.74 5.34 -5.71
CA GLY A 100 -10.71 6.19 -4.54
C GLY A 100 -10.11 7.54 -4.80
N ALA A 101 -10.23 8.38 -3.77
CA ALA A 101 -9.62 9.69 -3.73
C ALA A 101 -9.09 9.96 -2.33
N VAL A 102 -7.97 10.67 -2.26
CA VAL A 102 -7.32 11.09 -1.03
C VAL A 102 -6.89 12.55 -1.13
N GLY A 103 -6.79 13.22 0.01
CA GLY A 103 -6.22 14.56 0.13
C GLY A 103 -5.59 14.79 1.49
N THR A 104 -4.64 15.70 1.56
CA THR A 104 -3.91 16.07 2.79
C THR A 104 -4.05 17.56 3.09
N GLU A 105 -3.62 17.96 4.28
CA GLU A 105 -3.60 19.36 4.73
C GLU A 105 -2.61 20.23 3.95
N ASN A 106 -1.58 19.64 3.32
CA ASN A 106 -0.64 20.37 2.48
C ASN A 106 -1.10 20.48 1.01
N GLU A 107 -2.40 20.28 0.76
CA GLU A 107 -3.03 20.35 -0.56
C GLU A 107 -2.56 19.27 -1.55
N THR A 108 -1.82 18.26 -1.10
CA THR A 108 -1.58 17.03 -1.89
C THR A 108 -2.88 16.27 -2.03
N TRP A 109 -3.22 15.86 -3.24
CA TRP A 109 -4.41 15.04 -3.50
C TRP A 109 -4.20 14.10 -4.66
N PHE A 110 -4.90 12.97 -4.62
CA PHE A 110 -4.84 11.95 -5.67
C PHE A 110 -6.20 11.29 -5.87
N VAL A 111 -6.55 11.05 -7.13
CA VAL A 111 -7.63 10.14 -7.54
C VAL A 111 -7.00 8.93 -8.20
N PHE A 112 -7.40 7.73 -7.79
CA PHE A 112 -6.79 6.50 -8.27
C PHE A 112 -7.83 5.41 -8.53
N GLY A 113 -7.45 4.46 -9.36
CA GLY A 113 -8.21 3.25 -9.61
C GLY A 113 -7.30 2.09 -9.97
N GLY A 114 -7.76 0.88 -9.67
CA GLY A 114 -7.01 -0.34 -9.95
C GLY A 114 -7.92 -1.53 -10.15
N HIS A 115 -7.40 -2.53 -10.84
CA HIS A 115 -8.05 -3.79 -11.10
C HIS A 115 -7.03 -4.92 -10.97
N ARG A 116 -7.40 -5.95 -10.22
CA ARG A 116 -6.67 -7.22 -10.19
C ARG A 116 -7.61 -8.31 -10.65
N ARG A 117 -7.09 -9.19 -11.50
CA ARG A 117 -7.78 -10.40 -11.93
C ARG A 117 -6.83 -11.58 -12.04
N SER A 118 -7.31 -12.72 -11.59
CA SER A 118 -6.65 -14.00 -11.64
C SER A 118 -7.50 -14.97 -12.45
N TRP A 119 -6.86 -15.80 -13.27
CA TRP A 119 -7.48 -16.85 -14.05
C TRP A 119 -6.83 -18.20 -13.75
N MET A 120 -7.54 -19.28 -14.06
CA MET A 120 -7.02 -20.65 -13.97
C MET A 120 -6.44 -20.96 -12.58
N ASN A 121 -7.21 -20.70 -11.52
CA ASN A 121 -6.77 -20.84 -10.13
C ASN A 121 -5.48 -20.06 -9.84
N ASP A 122 -5.44 -18.80 -10.29
CA ASP A 122 -4.30 -17.89 -10.11
C ASP A 122 -3.00 -18.39 -10.78
N SER A 123 -3.13 -19.11 -11.90
CA SER A 123 -2.00 -19.43 -12.78
C SER A 123 -1.63 -18.25 -13.69
N ILE A 124 -2.58 -17.36 -13.98
CA ILE A 124 -2.37 -16.10 -14.70
C ILE A 124 -2.95 -14.99 -13.84
N ARG A 125 -2.19 -13.93 -13.62
CA ARG A 125 -2.62 -12.78 -12.82
C ARG A 125 -2.32 -11.49 -13.56
N TYR A 126 -3.34 -10.68 -13.76
CA TYR A 126 -3.23 -9.29 -14.21
C TYR A 126 -3.46 -8.36 -13.03
N THR A 127 -2.60 -7.36 -12.90
CA THR A 127 -2.80 -6.24 -12.00
C THR A 127 -2.52 -4.96 -12.78
N GLY A 128 -3.49 -4.07 -12.85
CA GLY A 128 -3.31 -2.77 -13.47
C GLY A 128 -4.01 -1.69 -12.68
N GLY A 129 -3.50 -0.47 -12.75
CA GLY A 129 -4.06 0.66 -12.04
C GLY A 129 -3.36 1.94 -12.43
N GLY A 130 -3.92 3.04 -12.00
CA GLY A 130 -3.42 4.35 -12.33
C GLY A 130 -4.19 5.42 -11.59
N GLY A 131 -3.77 6.65 -11.78
CA GLY A 131 -4.36 7.78 -11.11
C GLY A 131 -3.73 9.06 -11.57
N PHE A 132 -4.28 10.16 -11.07
CA PHE A 132 -3.71 11.48 -11.27
C PHE A 132 -3.94 12.33 -10.02
N GLY A 133 -3.11 13.34 -9.85
CA GLY A 133 -3.12 14.17 -8.67
C GLY A 133 -2.03 15.22 -8.69
N VAL A 134 -1.91 15.91 -7.56
CA VAL A 134 -0.86 16.87 -7.28
C VAL A 134 -0.17 16.43 -6.00
N ALA A 135 1.15 16.30 -6.04
CA ALA A 135 2.00 16.02 -4.89
C ALA A 135 2.79 17.26 -4.52
N ASN A 136 2.48 17.85 -3.36
CA ASN A 136 3.26 18.92 -2.77
C ASN A 136 4.30 18.27 -1.85
N LEU A 137 5.56 18.28 -2.28
CA LEU A 137 6.65 17.57 -1.63
C LEU A 137 7.86 18.49 -1.44
N ASP A 138 8.52 18.33 -0.30
CA ASP A 138 9.85 18.89 -0.11
C ASP A 138 10.90 17.92 -0.67
N LEU A 139 11.71 18.40 -1.62
CA LEU A 139 12.90 17.70 -2.10
C LEU A 139 14.12 18.19 -1.33
N TYR A 140 15.03 17.26 -1.04
CA TYR A 140 16.22 17.52 -0.25
C TYR A 140 17.47 17.34 -1.11
N THR A 141 18.34 18.35 -1.10
CA THR A 141 19.66 18.26 -1.72
C THR A 141 20.71 18.75 -0.73
N SER A 142 21.76 17.97 -0.52
CA SER A 142 22.88 18.39 0.33
C SER A 142 23.84 19.22 -0.52
N ILE A 143 24.16 20.44 -0.06
CA ILE A 143 25.18 21.29 -0.68
C ILE A 143 26.40 21.28 0.22
N ASN A 144 27.48 20.63 -0.23
CA ASN A 144 28.72 20.56 0.52
C ASN A 144 29.68 21.67 0.08
N TRP A 145 29.82 22.72 0.91
CA TRP A 145 30.80 23.81 0.74
C TRP A 145 31.88 23.75 1.81
N GLY A 146 32.56 22.60 1.95
CA GLY A 146 33.67 22.43 2.88
C GLY A 146 33.17 22.04 4.28
N PRO A 147 33.46 22.79 5.38
CA PRO A 147 33.06 22.40 6.73
C PRO A 147 31.57 22.65 7.04
N ILE A 148 30.78 23.06 6.05
CA ILE A 148 29.36 23.39 6.17
C ILE A 148 28.58 22.36 5.36
N ASP A 149 27.92 21.46 6.09
CA ASP A 149 26.93 20.54 5.56
C ASP A 149 25.55 21.11 5.87
N HIS A 150 24.84 21.56 4.84
CA HIS A 150 23.47 22.04 4.97
C HIS A 150 22.59 21.33 3.96
N ASP A 151 21.56 20.66 4.46
CA ASP A 151 20.47 20.16 3.65
C ASP A 151 19.60 21.32 3.20
N LEU A 152 19.53 21.52 1.88
CA LEU A 152 18.64 22.48 1.27
C LEU A 152 17.29 21.78 1.02
N ARG A 153 16.26 22.28 1.70
CA ARG A 153 14.86 21.89 1.48
C ARG A 153 14.26 22.75 0.38
N ILE A 154 13.73 22.12 -0.67
CA ILE A 154 13.13 22.78 -1.83
C ILE A 154 11.68 22.29 -1.96
N GLY A 155 10.73 23.19 -1.72
CA GLY A 155 9.31 22.91 -1.94
C GLY A 155 9.00 22.76 -3.42
N THR A 156 8.24 21.72 -3.75
CA THR A 156 7.79 21.40 -5.11
C THR A 156 6.31 21.07 -5.14
N SER A 157 5.64 21.45 -6.23
CA SER A 157 4.29 21.02 -6.58
C SER A 157 4.39 20.20 -7.86
N THR A 158 4.07 18.91 -7.77
CA THR A 158 4.18 17.98 -8.90
C THR A 158 2.81 17.49 -9.32
N SER A 159 2.32 17.95 -10.47
CA SER A 159 1.16 17.34 -11.13
C SER A 159 1.60 16.03 -11.77
N VAL A 160 0.90 14.93 -11.50
CA VAL A 160 1.27 13.61 -12.02
C VAL A 160 0.05 12.84 -12.50
N ALA A 161 0.19 12.14 -13.61
CA ALA A 161 -0.72 11.10 -14.07
C ALA A 161 0.09 9.82 -14.32
N VAL A 162 -0.34 8.71 -13.73
CA VAL A 162 0.38 7.43 -13.77
C VAL A 162 -0.54 6.29 -14.20
N LEU A 163 0.02 5.36 -14.96
CA LEU A 163 -0.60 4.10 -15.35
C LEU A 163 0.44 2.98 -15.19
N SER A 164 0.11 1.97 -14.40
CA SER A 164 0.93 0.78 -14.17
C SER A 164 0.15 -0.46 -14.51
N GLN A 165 0.77 -1.39 -15.22
CA GLN A 165 0.15 -2.65 -15.62
C GLN A 165 1.17 -3.77 -15.52
N LYS A 166 0.75 -4.92 -15.01
CA LYS A 166 1.56 -6.14 -15.02
C LYS A 166 0.73 -7.38 -15.29
N VAL A 167 1.33 -8.33 -15.98
CA VAL A 167 0.80 -9.67 -16.19
C VAL A 167 1.83 -10.66 -15.71
N GLN A 168 1.42 -11.59 -14.84
CA GLN A 168 2.26 -12.60 -14.21
C GLN A 168 1.71 -13.99 -14.50
N PHE A 169 2.61 -14.96 -14.65
CA PHE A 169 2.34 -16.36 -14.93
C PHE A 169 3.01 -17.23 -13.87
N ARG A 170 2.24 -18.14 -13.28
CA ARG A 170 2.72 -19.08 -12.27
C ARG A 170 3.63 -20.13 -12.90
N ILE A 171 4.74 -20.44 -12.24
CA ILE A 171 5.64 -21.52 -12.68
C ILE A 171 5.15 -22.85 -12.10
N GLY A 172 4.44 -23.63 -12.91
CA GLY A 172 3.93 -24.95 -12.52
C GLY A 172 3.03 -24.88 -11.28
N GLN A 173 3.34 -25.71 -10.27
CA GLN A 173 2.65 -25.71 -8.97
C GLN A 173 3.41 -24.92 -7.89
N SER A 174 4.45 -24.17 -8.28
CA SER A 174 5.26 -23.44 -7.32
C SER A 174 4.61 -22.11 -6.89
N PRO A 175 5.07 -21.53 -5.77
CA PRO A 175 4.68 -20.18 -5.37
C PRO A 175 5.24 -19.07 -6.27
N TRP A 176 6.14 -19.39 -7.22
CA TRP A 176 6.73 -18.41 -8.13
C TRP A 176 5.76 -17.97 -9.22
N MET A 177 5.75 -16.67 -9.48
CA MET A 177 5.17 -16.06 -10.67
C MET A 177 6.22 -15.20 -11.37
N LEU A 178 6.26 -15.24 -12.70
CA LEU A 178 7.09 -14.37 -13.53
C LEU A 178 6.20 -13.54 -14.44
N GLY A 179 6.57 -12.29 -14.69
CA GLY A 179 5.74 -11.37 -15.42
C GLY A 179 6.48 -10.28 -16.16
N ILE A 180 5.69 -9.52 -16.90
CA ILE A 180 6.11 -8.28 -17.55
C ILE A 180 5.32 -7.16 -16.89
N LYS A 181 6.01 -6.04 -16.62
CA LYS A 181 5.47 -4.84 -16.00
C LYS A 181 5.73 -3.64 -16.92
N GLN A 182 4.73 -2.79 -17.05
CA GLN A 182 4.80 -1.53 -17.78
C GLN A 182 4.40 -0.39 -16.84
N LEU A 183 5.12 0.72 -16.90
CA LEU A 183 4.81 1.96 -16.20
C LEU A 183 4.81 3.10 -17.20
N LEU A 184 3.78 3.92 -17.19
CA LEU A 184 3.71 5.19 -17.90
C LEU A 184 3.38 6.27 -16.87
N ALA A 185 4.17 7.33 -16.84
CA ALA A 185 3.91 8.48 -16.00
C ALA A 185 4.13 9.75 -16.82
N LYS A 186 3.25 10.72 -16.62
CA LYS A 186 3.43 12.10 -17.07
C LYS A 186 3.47 12.97 -15.82
N SER A 187 4.51 13.78 -15.67
CA SER A 187 4.68 14.68 -14.54
C SER A 187 5.08 16.08 -14.98
N GLU A 188 4.55 17.07 -14.28
CA GLU A 188 4.95 18.47 -14.40
C GLU A 188 5.33 18.96 -13.02
N ILE A 189 6.58 19.39 -12.85
CA ILE A 189 7.13 19.82 -11.57
C ILE A 189 7.25 21.34 -11.60
N GLU A 190 6.64 21.99 -10.62
CA GLU A 190 6.80 23.41 -10.33
C GLU A 190 7.63 23.56 -9.05
N PHE A 191 8.59 24.48 -9.06
CA PHE A 191 9.44 24.76 -7.90
C PHE A 191 9.06 26.09 -7.26
N ASP A 192 9.01 26.14 -5.93
CA ASP A 192 8.77 27.40 -5.19
C ASP A 192 9.84 28.46 -5.50
N ASN A 193 11.05 28.02 -5.88
CA ASN A 193 12.13 28.87 -6.29
C ASN A 193 12.07 29.18 -7.80
N THR A 194 11.77 30.43 -8.16
CA THR A 194 11.60 30.90 -9.54
C THR A 194 12.81 30.66 -10.46
N VAL A 195 14.02 30.58 -9.90
CA VAL A 195 15.24 30.29 -10.68
C VAL A 195 15.34 28.80 -10.99
N LEU A 196 15.05 27.94 -10.00
CA LEU A 196 15.01 26.49 -10.21
C LEU A 196 13.86 26.11 -11.13
N ASP A 197 12.70 26.73 -10.97
CA ASP A 197 11.52 26.52 -11.81
C ASP A 197 11.82 26.77 -13.29
N ARG A 198 12.48 27.90 -13.63
CA ARG A 198 12.85 28.20 -15.02
C ARG A 198 13.87 27.22 -15.63
N ILE A 199 14.66 26.51 -14.81
CA ILE A 199 15.75 25.65 -15.26
C ILE A 199 15.36 24.16 -15.25
N LEU A 200 14.56 23.75 -14.26
CA LEU A 200 14.21 22.36 -13.96
C LEU A 200 12.70 22.10 -13.98
N GLY A 201 11.87 23.14 -13.90
CA GLY A 201 10.43 23.02 -14.03
C GLY A 201 10.09 22.68 -15.47
N ASN A 202 9.63 21.44 -15.69
CA ASN A 202 9.24 20.99 -17.01
C ASN A 202 8.26 19.82 -16.94
N GLU A 203 7.43 19.74 -17.98
CA GLU A 203 6.69 18.53 -18.28
C GLU A 203 7.68 17.42 -18.67
N SER A 204 7.45 16.22 -18.16
CA SER A 204 8.21 15.03 -18.49
C SER A 204 7.30 13.81 -18.62
N VAL A 205 7.63 12.95 -19.56
CA VAL A 205 7.04 11.63 -19.74
C VAL A 205 8.07 10.57 -19.40
N THR A 206 7.69 9.67 -18.51
CA THR A 206 8.48 8.51 -18.13
C THR A 206 7.75 7.26 -18.60
N SER A 207 8.40 6.48 -19.46
CA SER A 207 7.85 5.23 -19.99
C SER A 207 8.80 4.09 -19.71
N GLY A 208 8.33 3.08 -18.99
CA GLY A 208 9.13 1.97 -18.52
C GLY A 208 8.52 0.62 -18.88
N LEU A 209 9.38 -0.32 -19.28
CA LEU A 209 9.03 -1.71 -19.50
C LEU A 209 10.04 -2.61 -18.78
N GLY A 210 9.55 -3.67 -18.12
CA GLY A 210 10.40 -4.49 -17.28
C GLY A 210 9.88 -5.89 -17.03
N LEU A 211 10.73 -6.68 -16.37
CA LEU A 211 10.43 -8.02 -15.91
C LEU A 211 10.18 -8.01 -14.41
N GLU A 212 9.29 -8.90 -13.95
CA GLU A 212 8.98 -9.07 -12.53
C GLU A 212 9.01 -10.55 -12.15
N ALA A 213 9.53 -10.85 -10.97
CA ALA A 213 9.43 -12.14 -10.31
C ALA A 213 8.83 -11.96 -8.92
N GLU A 214 7.87 -12.81 -8.56
CA GLU A 214 7.23 -12.83 -7.24
C GLU A 214 7.23 -14.27 -6.70
N TYR A 215 7.65 -14.43 -5.46
CA TYR A 215 7.47 -15.64 -4.66
C TYR A 215 6.66 -15.26 -3.43
N ASP A 216 5.47 -15.84 -3.24
CA ASP A 216 4.61 -15.53 -2.09
C ASP A 216 4.05 -16.82 -1.48
N THR A 217 4.42 -17.10 -0.22
CA THR A 217 3.86 -18.20 0.58
C THR A 217 3.17 -17.70 1.85
N ARG A 218 2.83 -16.42 1.91
CA ARG A 218 2.16 -15.85 3.08
C ARG A 218 0.80 -16.50 3.27
N ASP A 219 0.46 -16.73 4.54
CA ASP A 219 -0.81 -17.32 4.94
C ASP A 219 -2.00 -16.38 4.72
N ASN A 220 -1.79 -15.07 4.81
CA ASN A 220 -2.82 -14.06 4.59
C ASN A 220 -2.25 -12.84 3.85
N LEU A 221 -3.00 -12.28 2.90
CA LEU A 221 -2.57 -11.13 2.10
C LEU A 221 -2.51 -9.82 2.90
N PHE A 222 -3.40 -9.62 3.87
CA PHE A 222 -3.56 -8.37 4.59
C PHE A 222 -2.72 -8.32 5.87
N TYR A 223 -2.78 -9.40 6.67
CA TYR A 223 -2.01 -9.52 7.90
C TYR A 223 -1.35 -10.91 7.97
N PRO A 224 -0.22 -11.10 7.27
CA PRO A 224 0.53 -12.35 7.34
C PRO A 224 0.97 -12.66 8.77
N THR A 225 0.87 -13.93 9.19
CA THR A 225 1.45 -14.42 10.46
C THR A 225 2.51 -15.49 10.24
N LYS A 226 2.57 -16.05 9.03
CA LYS A 226 3.52 -17.08 8.65
C LYS A 226 3.80 -17.02 7.15
N GLY A 227 5.06 -17.26 6.79
CA GLY A 227 5.50 -17.36 5.40
C GLY A 227 6.37 -16.18 5.00
N TYR A 228 6.70 -16.10 3.72
CA TYR A 228 7.59 -15.08 3.20
C TYR A 228 7.12 -14.64 1.82
N LYS A 229 7.47 -13.41 1.47
CA LYS A 229 7.28 -12.85 0.14
C LYS A 229 8.62 -12.29 -0.32
N LEU A 230 8.97 -12.59 -1.57
CA LEU A 230 10.11 -12.00 -2.26
C LEU A 230 9.60 -11.51 -3.60
N SER A 231 9.77 -10.22 -3.90
CA SER A 231 9.51 -9.66 -5.21
C SER A 231 10.76 -8.98 -5.74
N ALA A 232 10.99 -9.09 -7.04
CA ALA A 232 12.03 -8.37 -7.74
C ALA A 232 11.49 -7.87 -9.06
N ASP A 233 11.75 -6.60 -9.40
CA ASP A 233 11.47 -6.05 -10.71
C ASP A 233 12.67 -5.28 -11.28
N TYR A 234 12.88 -5.46 -12.58
CA TYR A 234 13.90 -4.76 -13.35
C TYR A 234 13.22 -3.99 -14.48
N MET A 235 13.23 -2.66 -14.38
CA MET A 235 12.54 -1.74 -15.28
C MET A 235 13.56 -0.96 -16.10
N VAL A 236 13.33 -0.88 -17.40
CA VAL A 236 14.12 -0.04 -18.32
C VAL A 236 13.23 1.09 -18.80
N TYR A 237 13.74 2.31 -18.69
CA TYR A 237 13.13 3.53 -19.20
C TYR A 237 14.01 4.04 -20.33
N ASP A 238 13.42 4.19 -21.52
CA ASP A 238 14.18 4.38 -22.75
C ASP A 238 13.39 5.24 -23.74
N ASP A 239 14.08 6.09 -24.51
CA ASP A 239 13.48 6.94 -25.53
C ASP A 239 12.75 6.13 -26.62
N ALA A 240 13.22 4.92 -26.93
CA ALA A 240 12.58 4.02 -27.89
C ALA A 240 11.20 3.52 -27.44
N ILE A 241 10.89 3.59 -26.13
CA ILE A 241 9.56 3.30 -25.58
C ILE A 241 8.80 4.56 -25.16
N GLY A 242 9.28 5.75 -25.55
CA GLY A 242 8.62 7.04 -25.35
C GLY A 242 8.89 7.68 -23.99
N SER A 243 10.03 7.36 -23.36
CA SER A 243 10.50 8.06 -22.16
C SER A 243 11.33 9.29 -22.55
N ASP A 244 11.19 10.40 -21.83
CA ASP A 244 12.05 11.57 -21.97
C ASP A 244 13.40 11.39 -21.29
N TYR A 245 13.51 10.38 -20.40
CA TYR A 245 14.73 10.05 -19.67
C TYR A 245 15.10 8.57 -19.83
N ASN A 246 16.40 8.32 -19.98
CA ASN A 246 17.00 6.99 -20.05
C ASN A 246 17.64 6.61 -18.70
N TYR A 247 17.10 5.57 -18.08
CA TYR A 247 17.62 5.03 -16.82
C TYR A 247 17.05 3.63 -16.58
N ARG A 248 17.62 2.92 -15.60
CA ARG A 248 17.19 1.55 -15.25
C ARG A 248 17.06 1.40 -13.75
N ASN A 249 16.01 0.71 -13.33
CA ASN A 249 15.75 0.47 -11.93
C ASN A 249 15.72 -1.04 -11.67
N LEU A 250 16.48 -1.48 -10.68
CA LEU A 250 16.30 -2.77 -10.02
C LEU A 250 15.69 -2.52 -8.65
N ASN A 251 14.58 -3.18 -8.34
CA ASN A 251 13.97 -3.16 -7.02
C ASN A 251 13.79 -4.60 -6.53
N ILE A 252 14.18 -4.86 -5.28
CA ILE A 252 14.05 -6.16 -4.62
C ILE A 252 13.46 -5.94 -3.23
N ASP A 253 12.30 -6.55 -2.97
CA ASP A 253 11.60 -6.49 -1.69
C ASP A 253 11.47 -7.89 -1.10
N GLY A 254 11.80 -8.03 0.18
CA GLY A 254 11.65 -9.26 0.94
C GLY A 254 10.92 -9.04 2.25
N GLU A 255 9.93 -9.88 2.54
CA GLU A 255 9.21 -9.94 3.81
C GLU A 255 9.24 -11.37 4.36
N ALA A 256 9.45 -11.54 5.66
CA ALA A 256 9.37 -12.83 6.33
C ALA A 256 8.61 -12.71 7.65
N TYR A 257 7.66 -13.62 7.88
CA TYR A 257 6.83 -13.71 9.08
C TYR A 257 7.02 -15.05 9.75
N ILE A 258 7.57 -15.03 10.96
CA ILE A 258 8.03 -16.20 11.68
C ILE A 258 7.30 -16.26 13.03
N PRO A 259 6.35 -17.20 13.21
CA PRO A 259 5.72 -17.41 14.51
C PRO A 259 6.72 -18.11 15.46
N ILE A 260 7.26 -17.35 16.43
CA ILE A 260 8.21 -17.88 17.43
C ILE A 260 7.46 -18.76 18.43
N THR A 261 6.29 -18.30 18.87
CA THR A 261 5.37 -19.04 19.75
C THR A 261 3.92 -18.74 19.35
N GLN A 262 2.94 -19.27 20.08
CA GLN A 262 1.53 -18.91 19.87
C GLN A 262 1.21 -17.43 20.14
N LYS A 263 2.04 -16.73 20.92
CA LYS A 263 1.85 -15.30 21.23
C LYS A 263 2.84 -14.37 20.56
N TRP A 264 4.02 -14.86 20.20
CA TRP A 264 5.11 -14.05 19.67
C TRP A 264 5.36 -14.34 18.20
N MET A 265 5.45 -13.29 17.39
CA MET A 265 5.77 -13.35 15.97
C MET A 265 6.86 -12.32 15.64
N LEU A 266 7.85 -12.76 14.87
CA LEU A 266 8.89 -11.89 14.30
C LEU A 266 8.56 -11.64 12.83
N GLY A 267 8.45 -10.37 12.48
CA GLY A 267 8.43 -9.88 11.11
C GLY A 267 9.79 -9.30 10.74
N LEU A 268 10.27 -9.59 9.54
CA LEU A 268 11.45 -8.99 8.95
C LEU A 268 11.08 -8.45 7.57
N ALA A 269 11.56 -7.26 7.24
CA ALA A 269 11.46 -6.67 5.91
C ALA A 269 12.83 -6.17 5.47
N ALA A 270 13.11 -6.31 4.17
CA ALA A 270 14.29 -5.76 3.53
C ALA A 270 13.94 -5.25 2.14
N ASN A 271 14.49 -4.11 1.76
CA ASN A 271 14.37 -3.53 0.42
C ASN A 271 15.77 -3.17 -0.10
N TYR A 272 16.00 -3.46 -1.37
CA TYR A 272 17.17 -3.02 -2.12
C TYR A 272 16.71 -2.37 -3.42
N GLN A 273 17.18 -1.15 -3.68
CA GLN A 273 16.94 -0.46 -4.94
C GLN A 273 18.27 -0.03 -5.55
N ASN A 274 18.41 -0.21 -6.85
CA ASN A 274 19.52 0.31 -7.62
C ASN A 274 18.98 1.09 -8.82
N PHE A 275 19.51 2.28 -9.03
CA PHE A 275 19.13 3.25 -10.05
C PHE A 275 20.36 3.55 -10.91
N ASP A 276 20.38 2.99 -12.10
CA ASP A 276 21.43 3.20 -13.10
C ASP A 276 21.03 4.37 -14.00
N GLN A 277 21.60 5.54 -13.72
CA GLN A 277 21.33 6.76 -14.46
C GLN A 277 22.19 6.82 -15.74
N GLN A 278 21.55 6.83 -16.91
CA GLN A 278 22.27 6.92 -18.19
C GLN A 278 22.34 8.35 -18.71
N ASP A 279 21.24 9.10 -18.55
CA ASP A 279 21.21 10.51 -18.91
C ASP A 279 21.90 11.40 -17.87
N ARG A 280 22.35 12.58 -18.28
CA ARG A 280 23.02 13.53 -17.37
C ARG A 280 22.07 14.12 -16.32
N LEU A 281 20.79 14.22 -16.64
CA LEU A 281 19.75 14.76 -15.77
C LEU A 281 18.50 13.90 -15.92
N VAL A 282 17.90 13.53 -14.80
CA VAL A 282 16.61 12.83 -14.71
C VAL A 282 15.68 13.63 -13.81
N SER A 283 14.39 13.34 -13.85
CA SER A 283 13.44 13.93 -12.90
C SER A 283 13.91 13.68 -11.46
N PRO A 284 13.89 14.69 -10.56
CA PRO A 284 14.23 14.52 -9.15
C PRO A 284 13.39 13.45 -8.44
N THR A 285 12.16 13.22 -8.91
CA THR A 285 11.24 12.22 -8.35
C THR A 285 11.46 10.81 -8.90
N ALA A 286 12.38 10.63 -9.87
CA ALA A 286 12.72 9.32 -10.42
C ALA A 286 13.68 8.53 -9.53
N LYS A 287 14.52 9.22 -8.74
CA LYS A 287 15.50 8.57 -7.88
C LYS A 287 14.82 7.89 -6.68
N PRO A 288 15.25 6.67 -6.32
CA PRO A 288 14.72 5.96 -5.18
C PRO A 288 15.09 6.65 -3.87
N TYR A 289 14.38 6.29 -2.81
CA TYR A 289 14.59 6.82 -1.47
C TYR A 289 14.44 5.73 -0.41
N VAL A 290 15.02 5.96 0.77
CA VAL A 290 14.81 5.11 1.95
C VAL A 290 13.33 5.17 2.34
N SER A 291 12.64 4.03 2.24
CA SER A 291 11.28 3.87 2.73
C SER A 291 11.29 3.18 4.08
N LEU A 292 11.14 3.96 5.15
CA LEU A 292 11.15 3.46 6.52
C LEU A 292 10.15 4.23 7.37
N ARG A 293 9.32 3.52 8.16
CA ARG A 293 8.41 4.17 9.13
C ARG A 293 9.19 5.11 10.06
N GLY A 294 8.75 6.36 10.14
CA GLY A 294 9.41 7.43 10.90
C GLY A 294 10.45 8.23 10.12
N VAL A 295 10.53 8.03 8.80
CA VAL A 295 11.39 8.79 7.88
C VAL A 295 10.52 9.34 6.75
N SER A 296 10.55 10.66 6.52
CA SER A 296 9.88 11.30 5.40
C SER A 296 10.27 10.70 4.05
N SER A 297 9.28 10.47 3.18
CA SER A 297 9.51 10.15 1.78
C SER A 297 10.40 11.21 1.10
N TYR A 298 11.25 10.79 0.15
CA TYR A 298 12.21 11.64 -0.57
C TYR A 298 13.27 12.37 0.29
N ARG A 299 13.30 12.17 1.61
CA ARG A 299 14.32 12.79 2.48
C ARG A 299 15.73 12.24 2.24
N TYR A 300 15.82 10.93 2.04
CA TYR A 300 17.08 10.21 1.82
C TYR A 300 17.05 9.53 0.45
N GLN A 301 17.46 10.26 -0.59
CA GLN A 301 17.54 9.77 -1.96
C GLN A 301 18.97 9.35 -2.34
N GLY A 302 19.08 8.33 -3.19
CA GLY A 302 20.35 7.79 -3.63
C GLY A 302 20.24 7.07 -4.97
N ASP A 303 21.38 6.64 -5.49
CA ASP A 303 21.46 5.75 -6.65
C ASP A 303 21.34 4.28 -6.20
N GLU A 304 21.71 3.99 -4.95
CA GLU A 304 21.49 2.70 -4.30
C GLU A 304 20.83 2.92 -2.93
N ILE A 305 19.75 2.19 -2.66
CA ILE A 305 19.03 2.19 -1.38
C ILE A 305 19.08 0.79 -0.78
N GLU A 306 19.45 0.71 0.48
CA GLU A 306 19.38 -0.51 1.29
C GLU A 306 18.52 -0.21 2.52
N THR A 307 17.47 -0.98 2.76
CA THR A 307 16.63 -0.81 3.97
C THR A 307 16.39 -2.17 4.61
N ILE A 308 16.49 -2.23 5.93
CA ILE A 308 16.14 -3.41 6.73
C ILE A 308 15.29 -2.98 7.94
N GLN A 309 14.27 -3.78 8.26
CA GLN A 309 13.41 -3.53 9.40
C GLN A 309 12.99 -4.83 10.08
N GLY A 310 13.05 -4.85 11.41
CA GLY A 310 12.51 -5.92 12.24
C GLY A 310 11.31 -5.43 13.05
N GLN A 311 10.30 -6.28 13.19
CA GLN A 311 9.12 -6.04 14.04
C GLN A 311 8.85 -7.25 14.91
N LEU A 312 8.83 -7.06 16.24
CA LEU A 312 8.44 -8.09 17.19
C LEU A 312 7.01 -7.81 17.66
N THR A 313 6.11 -8.77 17.42
CA THR A 313 4.68 -8.67 17.75
C THR A 313 4.31 -9.62 18.87
N TYR A 314 3.61 -9.12 19.88
CA TYR A 314 2.97 -9.88 20.95
C TYR A 314 1.45 -9.85 20.83
N SER A 315 0.84 -11.04 20.77
CA SER A 315 -0.61 -11.22 20.77
C SER A 315 -1.11 -11.27 22.22
N ILE A 316 -1.77 -10.19 22.65
CA ILE A 316 -2.40 -10.10 23.97
C ILE A 316 -3.53 -11.12 24.06
N ASN A 317 -4.36 -11.15 23.01
CA ASN A 317 -5.40 -12.14 22.73
C ASN A 317 -5.57 -12.25 21.21
N HIS A 318 -6.60 -12.94 20.73
CA HIS A 318 -6.85 -13.12 19.30
C HIS A 318 -7.22 -11.82 18.56
N ARG A 319 -7.69 -10.79 19.26
CA ARG A 319 -8.10 -9.49 18.69
C ARG A 319 -7.01 -8.43 18.76
N TRP A 320 -6.27 -8.40 19.86
CA TRP A 320 -5.33 -7.34 20.19
C TRP A 320 -3.89 -7.82 20.09
N LYS A 321 -3.11 -7.11 19.30
CA LYS A 321 -1.67 -7.29 19.18
C LYS A 321 -0.96 -5.97 19.46
N VAL A 322 0.23 -6.06 20.03
CA VAL A 322 1.14 -4.93 20.21
C VAL A 322 2.49 -5.29 19.60
N SER A 323 3.21 -4.30 19.10
CA SER A 323 4.49 -4.53 18.44
C SER A 323 5.50 -3.43 18.76
N GLY A 324 6.77 -3.83 18.78
CA GLY A 324 7.90 -2.90 18.69
C GLY A 324 8.65 -3.17 17.39
N PHE A 325 9.11 -2.12 16.73
CA PHE A 325 9.87 -2.23 15.49
C PHE A 325 11.08 -1.30 15.48
N TYR A 326 12.08 -1.68 14.70
CA TYR A 326 13.30 -0.92 14.48
C TYR A 326 13.84 -1.24 13.10
N GLY A 327 14.35 -0.24 12.40
CA GLY A 327 14.98 -0.42 11.11
C GLY A 327 16.05 0.62 10.82
N SER A 328 16.82 0.31 9.79
CA SER A 328 17.93 1.10 9.29
C SER A 328 17.81 1.19 7.77
N GLY A 329 18.07 2.37 7.22
CA GLY A 329 18.10 2.60 5.79
C GLY A 329 19.33 3.41 5.41
N THR A 330 19.96 3.06 4.30
CA THR A 330 21.12 3.74 3.74
C THR A 330 20.83 4.15 2.30
N ALA A 331 21.09 5.42 2.00
CA ALA A 331 21.10 5.95 0.64
C ALA A 331 22.55 6.22 0.23
N LYS A 332 23.01 5.53 -0.82
CA LYS A 332 24.34 5.67 -1.40
C LYS A 332 24.26 6.39 -2.73
N GLN A 333 25.32 7.10 -3.08
CA GLN A 333 25.37 7.87 -4.31
C GLN A 333 26.68 7.57 -5.04
N ASP A 334 26.63 7.37 -6.35
CA ASP A 334 27.79 6.87 -7.12
C ASP A 334 28.86 7.94 -7.40
N ASN A 335 28.64 9.18 -6.93
CA ASN A 335 29.54 10.30 -7.14
C ASN A 335 30.61 10.38 -6.03
N ILE A 336 31.88 10.53 -6.45
CA ILE A 336 33.08 10.58 -5.59
C ILE A 336 33.06 11.69 -4.50
N VAL A 337 32.13 12.65 -4.61
CA VAL A 337 32.07 13.85 -3.75
C VAL A 337 30.97 13.74 -2.68
N SER A 338 29.97 12.88 -2.84
CA SER A 338 28.87 12.73 -1.88
C SER A 338 29.12 11.60 -0.89
N HIS A 339 28.53 11.72 0.30
CA HIS A 339 28.64 10.73 1.36
C HIS A 339 27.35 9.93 1.46
N ASP A 340 27.49 8.64 1.75
CA ASP A 340 26.36 7.77 2.06
C ASP A 340 25.62 8.30 3.29
N SER A 341 24.30 8.37 3.21
CA SER A 341 23.44 8.82 4.30
C SER A 341 22.75 7.62 4.93
N THR A 342 22.89 7.45 6.24
CA THR A 342 22.24 6.37 6.98
C THR A 342 21.30 6.92 8.02
N ILE A 343 20.07 6.41 8.04
CA ILE A 343 19.04 6.78 8.99
C ILE A 343 18.51 5.55 9.72
N ASN A 344 18.23 5.72 11.01
CA ASN A 344 17.60 4.70 11.83
C ASN A 344 16.29 5.23 12.38
N ALA A 345 15.27 4.38 12.40
CA ALA A 345 13.99 4.70 13.00
C ALA A 345 13.43 3.49 13.74
N GLY A 346 12.70 3.76 14.83
CA GLY A 346 12.05 2.74 15.62
C GLY A 346 10.74 3.23 16.19
N GLY A 347 9.94 2.30 16.69
CA GLY A 347 8.61 2.65 17.13
C GLY A 347 7.86 1.52 17.79
N VAL A 348 6.64 1.86 18.19
CA VAL A 348 5.70 0.93 18.83
C VAL A 348 4.34 1.07 18.19
N GLY A 349 3.57 0.00 18.22
CA GLY A 349 2.25 0.00 17.63
C GLY A 349 1.30 -1.00 18.27
N PHE A 350 0.03 -0.86 17.93
CA PHE A 350 -0.99 -1.84 18.27
C PHE A 350 -1.85 -2.16 17.05
N ARG A 351 -2.52 -3.31 17.09
CA ARG A 351 -3.44 -3.78 16.06
C ARG A 351 -4.67 -4.39 16.70
N TYR A 352 -5.84 -4.03 16.19
CA TYR A 352 -7.12 -4.63 16.50
C TYR A 352 -7.67 -5.35 15.27
N GLN A 353 -8.08 -6.60 15.44
CA GLN A 353 -8.67 -7.39 14.38
C GLN A 353 -10.13 -6.96 14.13
N ILE A 354 -10.33 -6.10 13.14
CA ILE A 354 -11.63 -5.53 12.78
C ILE A 354 -12.50 -6.48 11.94
N ALA A 355 -11.93 -7.49 11.31
CA ALA A 355 -12.70 -8.50 10.58
C ALA A 355 -12.04 -9.88 10.70
N ARG A 356 -12.46 -10.66 11.69
CA ARG A 356 -11.84 -11.93 12.10
C ARG A 356 -11.78 -12.94 10.97
N ARG A 357 -12.86 -13.09 10.21
CA ARG A 357 -12.96 -14.04 9.08
C ARG A 357 -11.98 -13.76 7.94
N TYR A 358 -11.55 -12.50 7.80
CA TYR A 358 -10.62 -12.06 6.76
C TYR A 358 -9.19 -11.90 7.29
N GLY A 359 -8.98 -11.98 8.61
CA GLY A 359 -7.70 -11.67 9.24
C GLY A 359 -7.33 -10.18 9.15
N LEU A 360 -8.30 -9.29 8.91
CA LEU A 360 -8.04 -7.88 8.73
C LEU A 360 -7.79 -7.21 10.08
N HIS A 361 -6.65 -6.54 10.19
CA HIS A 361 -6.29 -5.78 11.37
C HIS A 361 -6.14 -4.30 11.01
N LEU A 362 -6.64 -3.43 11.87
CA LEU A 362 -6.42 -1.99 11.82
C LEU A 362 -5.69 -1.57 13.09
N GLY A 363 -4.80 -0.59 12.98
CA GLY A 363 -4.17 -0.06 14.17
C GLY A 363 -3.31 1.15 13.91
N MET A 364 -2.53 1.50 14.92
CA MET A 364 -1.74 2.72 14.95
C MET A 364 -0.30 2.40 15.32
N ASP A 365 0.66 3.01 14.64
CA ASP A 365 2.09 2.98 14.95
C ASP A 365 2.58 4.37 15.29
N TYR A 366 3.33 4.52 16.38
CA TYR A 366 4.16 5.69 16.61
C TYR A 366 5.59 5.33 16.23
N ALA A 367 6.18 6.06 15.29
CA ALA A 367 7.56 5.89 14.85
C ALA A 367 8.38 7.16 15.10
N GLN A 368 9.66 6.98 15.35
CA GLN A 368 10.59 8.06 15.63
C GLN A 368 11.97 7.74 15.05
N SER A 369 12.55 8.73 14.37
CA SER A 369 13.95 8.79 13.95
C SER A 369 14.68 9.89 14.74
N HIS A 370 15.95 10.14 14.44
CA HIS A 370 16.68 11.24 15.09
C HIS A 370 16.10 12.62 14.75
N GLU A 371 15.41 12.74 13.61
CA GLU A 371 14.99 14.01 13.04
C GLU A 371 13.49 14.24 13.13
N GLU A 372 12.70 13.17 13.13
CA GLU A 372 11.25 13.23 12.95
C GLU A 372 10.52 12.20 13.83
N SER A 373 9.24 12.48 14.08
CA SER A 373 8.31 11.53 14.68
C SER A 373 7.00 11.55 13.92
N ALA A 374 6.38 10.39 13.75
CA ALA A 374 5.15 10.23 12.98
C ALA A 374 4.21 9.22 13.64
N VAL A 375 2.90 9.44 13.48
CA VAL A 375 1.86 8.51 13.91
C VAL A 375 1.15 7.98 12.68
N TYR A 376 1.26 6.68 12.41
CA TYR A 376 0.65 6.02 11.26
C TYR A 376 -0.62 5.28 11.62
N PHE A 377 -1.64 5.34 10.75
CA PHE A 377 -2.80 4.46 10.83
C PHE A 377 -2.74 3.41 9.73
N ASN A 378 -2.60 2.14 10.11
CA ASN A 378 -2.28 1.05 9.19
C ASN A 378 -3.41 0.01 9.16
N VAL A 379 -3.73 -0.44 7.95
CA VAL A 379 -4.51 -1.66 7.71
C VAL A 379 -3.52 -2.74 7.30
N GLY A 380 -3.41 -3.81 8.10
CA GLY A 380 -2.46 -4.89 7.87
C GLY A 380 -1.21 -4.83 8.75
N SER A 381 -0.12 -5.45 8.28
CA SER A 381 1.08 -5.71 9.10
C SER A 381 1.92 -4.46 9.38
N GLY A 382 1.88 -3.46 8.48
CA GLY A 382 2.62 -2.20 8.59
C GLY A 382 4.07 -2.26 8.11
N PHE A 383 4.45 -3.29 7.36
CA PHE A 383 5.65 -3.24 6.51
C PHE A 383 5.36 -2.52 5.20
#